data_AF-A0A1F9KG03-F1
#
_entry.id   AF-A0A1F9KG03-F1
#
_cell.length_a   1.000
_cell.length_b   1.000
_cell.length_c   1.000
_cell.angle_alpha   90.00
_cell.angle_beta   90.00
_cell.angle_gamma   90.00
#
_symmetry.space_group_name_H-M   'P 1'
#
loop_
_entity.id
_entity.type
_entity.pdbx_description
1 polymer ?
#
loop_
_entity_poly.entity_id
_entity_poly.type
_entity_poly.pdbx_seq_one_letter_code
_entity_poly.pdbx_strand_id
1 'polypeptide(L)'
;MELTKAEYAMLEYAEKLTLTPSSMTEVDVQKLRDAGWSDRDILDIVHVCAYFNFRVRVVDGLGLELGNWQIQRARAGSERAAKLAQERGVPIPSDPWRVR
;
A
#
# COMPACT_ATOMS: atom_id res chain seq x y z
N MET A 1 -9.22 14.80 5.99
CA MET A 1 -9.32 13.64 6.90
C MET A 1 -8.04 13.65 7.68
N GLU A 2 -8.12 13.82 9.00
CA GLU A 2 -6.94 13.83 9.86
C GLU A 2 -6.47 12.40 10.08
N LEU A 3 -5.17 12.15 9.91
CA LEU A 3 -4.56 10.86 10.17
C LEU A 3 -4.37 10.67 11.68
N THR A 4 -4.59 9.45 12.15
CA THR A 4 -4.26 9.03 13.51
C THR A 4 -2.74 8.97 13.71
N LYS A 5 -2.30 9.01 14.98
CA LYS A 5 -0.88 8.82 15.32
C LYS A 5 -0.31 7.49 14.79
N ALA A 6 -1.13 6.43 14.79
CA ALA A 6 -0.73 5.12 14.29
C ALA A 6 -0.54 5.10 12.77
N GLU A 7 -1.42 5.78 12.04
CA GLU A 7 -1.28 5.95 10.58
C GLU A 7 -0.06 6.80 10.22
N TYR A 8 0.23 7.87 10.97
CA TYR A 8 1.47 8.64 10.80
C TYR A 8 2.71 7.77 11.00
N ALA A 9 2.79 6.99 12.08
CA ALA A 9 3.93 6.10 12.35
C ALA A 9 4.12 5.07 11.22
N MET A 10 3.03 4.53 10.68
CA MET A 10 3.04 3.60 9.55
C MET A 10 3.55 4.25 8.26
N LEU A 11 3.18 5.50 7.98
CA LEU A 11 3.68 6.25 6.82
C LEU A 11 5.16 6.64 6.97
N GLU A 12 5.60 7.07 8.15
CA GLU A 12 7.01 7.36 8.45
C GLU A 12 7.89 6.12 8.26
N TYR A 13 7.42 4.95 8.71
CA TYR A 13 8.09 3.68 8.48
C TYR A 13 8.20 3.37 6.98
N ALA A 14 7.10 3.51 6.23
CA ALA A 14 7.07 3.26 4.79
C ALA A 14 7.99 4.21 4.01
N GLU A 15 8.05 5.49 4.40
CA GLU A 15 8.97 6.48 3.82
C GLU A 15 10.43 6.06 4.05
N LYS A 16 10.81 5.76 5.29
CA LYS A 16 12.18 5.35 5.63
C LYS A 16 12.60 4.08 4.88
N LEU A 17 11.71 3.08 4.82
CA LEU A 17 11.95 1.83 4.09
C LEU A 17 12.12 2.07 2.58
N THR A 18 11.42 3.08 2.03
CA THR A 18 11.48 3.42 0.61
C THR A 18 12.75 4.17 0.23
N LEU A 19 13.17 5.13 1.06
CA LEU A 19 14.29 6.02 0.77
C LEU A 19 15.63 5.47 1.26
N THR A 20 15.64 4.79 2.41
CA THR A 20 16.86 4.35 3.10
C THR A 20 16.73 2.92 3.67
N PRO A 21 16.41 1.90 2.84
CA PRO A 21 16.18 0.54 3.31
C PRO A 21 17.38 -0.06 4.07
N SER A 22 18.62 0.32 3.73
CA SER A 22 19.84 -0.12 4.40
C SER A 22 20.00 0.41 5.83
N SER A 23 19.25 1.45 6.19
CA SER A 23 19.30 2.11 7.50
C SER A 23 18.17 1.66 8.44
N MET A 24 17.40 0.65 8.03
CA MET A 24 16.33 0.08 8.84
C MET A 24 16.90 -0.70 10.02
N THR A 25 16.24 -0.59 11.16
CA THR A 25 16.63 -1.23 12.42
C THR A 25 15.39 -1.76 13.15
N GLU A 26 15.60 -2.60 14.17
CA GLU A 26 14.50 -3.09 15.02
C GLU A 26 13.75 -1.95 15.74
N VAL A 27 14.42 -0.81 15.99
CA VAL A 27 13.79 0.38 16.59
C VAL A 27 12.64 0.91 15.74
N ASP A 28 12.73 0.81 14.41
CA ASP A 28 11.66 1.27 13.51
C ASP A 28 10.42 0.37 13.62
N VAL A 29 10.63 -0.94 13.81
CA VAL A 29 9.55 -1.91 14.07
C VAL A 29 8.93 -1.66 15.45
N GLN A 30 9.76 -1.38 16.46
CA GLN A 30 9.28 -1.10 17.81
C GLN A 30 8.38 0.13 17.86
N LYS A 31 8.70 1.19 17.11
CA LYS A 31 7.82 2.38 16.98
C LYS A 31 6.41 2.04 16.48
N LEU A 32 6.30 1.09 15.56
CA LEU A 32 4.99 0.63 15.07
C LEU A 32 4.22 -0.13 16.15
N ARG A 33 4.90 -0.97 16.93
CA ARG A 33 4.28 -1.66 18.07
C ARG A 33 3.81 -0.66 19.13
N ASP A 34 4.64 0.33 19.45
CA ASP A 34 4.32 1.38 20.42
C ASP A 34 3.14 2.25 19.94
N ALA A 35 2.94 2.36 18.63
CA ALA A 35 1.79 3.00 18.01
C ALA A 35 0.52 2.13 18.00
N GLY A 36 0.60 0.88 18.46
CA GLY A 36 -0.53 -0.04 18.61
C GLY A 36 -0.72 -1.04 17.47
N TRP A 37 0.21 -1.13 16.51
CA TRP A 37 0.15 -2.14 15.45
C TRP A 37 0.57 -3.52 15.97
N SER A 38 -0.15 -4.56 15.58
CA SER A 38 0.26 -5.94 15.86
C SER A 38 1.41 -6.38 14.94
N ASP A 39 2.15 -7.43 15.32
CA ASP A 39 3.21 -7.98 14.45
C ASP A 39 2.68 -8.42 13.08
N ARG A 40 1.42 -8.86 13.01
CA ARG A 40 0.76 -9.19 11.74
C ARG A 40 0.56 -7.95 10.88
N ASP A 41 0.06 -6.87 11.47
CA ASP A 41 -0.15 -5.61 10.74
C ASP A 41 1.19 -5.03 10.26
N ILE A 42 2.23 -5.12 11.09
CA ILE A 42 3.58 -4.68 10.72
C ILE A 42 4.13 -5.50 9.55
N LEU A 43 3.94 -6.81 9.57
CA LEU A 43 4.33 -7.67 8.44
C LEU A 43 3.60 -7.23 7.16
N ASP A 44 2.29 -6.95 7.24
CA ASP A 44 1.51 -6.48 6.10
C ASP A 44 1.99 -5.11 5.58
N ILE A 45 2.29 -4.16 6.49
CA ILE A 45 2.86 -2.83 6.15
C ILE A 45 4.18 -2.99 5.38
N VAL A 46 5.11 -3.78 5.93
CA VAL A 46 6.43 -4.04 5.31
C VAL A 46 6.27 -4.68 3.95
N HIS A 47 5.42 -5.70 3.85
CA HIS A 47 5.25 -6.48 2.62
C HIS A 47 4.68 -5.61 1.50
N VAL A 48 3.63 -4.83 1.78
CA VAL A 48 3.03 -3.91 0.81
C VAL A 48 4.04 -2.87 0.37
N CYS A 49 4.74 -2.22 1.30
CA CYS A 49 5.75 -1.21 0.99
C CYS A 49 6.87 -1.79 0.11
N ALA A 50 7.45 -2.93 0.52
CA ALA A 50 8.54 -3.58 -0.21
C ALA A 50 8.12 -4.04 -1.62
N TYR A 51 6.91 -4.59 -1.76
CA TYR A 51 6.39 -5.03 -3.05
C TYR A 51 6.23 -3.88 -4.05
N PHE A 52 5.66 -2.74 -3.62
CA PHE A 52 5.56 -1.57 -4.47
C PHE A 52 6.93 -0.97 -4.80
N ASN A 53 7.84 -0.95 -3.82
CA ASN A 53 9.22 -0.52 -4.02
C ASN A 53 9.94 -1.33 -5.10
N PHE A 54 9.79 -2.65 -5.11
CA PHE A 54 10.31 -3.51 -6.17
C PHE A 54 9.66 -3.20 -7.51
N ARG A 55 8.32 -3.17 -7.58
CA ARG A 55 7.60 -3.00 -8.85
C ARG A 55 7.90 -1.69 -9.54
N VAL A 56 7.87 -0.57 -8.80
CA VAL A 56 8.15 0.75 -9.37
C VAL A 56 9.58 0.78 -9.93
N ARG A 57 10.57 0.24 -9.22
CA ARG A 57 11.95 0.15 -9.69
C ARG A 57 12.11 -0.72 -10.93
N VAL A 58 11.36 -1.82 -11.05
CA VAL A 58 11.37 -2.65 -12.27
C VAL A 58 10.76 -1.91 -13.45
N VAL A 59 9.61 -1.28 -13.26
CA VAL A 59 8.91 -0.54 -14.33
C VAL A 59 9.75 0.65 -14.79
N ASP A 60 10.18 1.50 -13.87
CA ASP A 60 10.92 2.72 -14.17
C ASP A 60 12.34 2.40 -14.65
N GLY A 61 13.00 1.40 -14.05
CA GLY A 61 14.34 0.98 -14.44
C GLY A 61 14.42 0.36 -15.84
N LEU A 62 13.30 -0.15 -16.36
CA LEU A 62 13.16 -0.63 -17.73
C LEU A 62 12.55 0.43 -18.67
N GLY A 63 12.18 1.61 -18.17
CA GLY A 63 11.53 2.66 -18.95
C GLY A 63 10.16 2.26 -19.52
N LEU A 64 9.42 1.39 -18.82
CA LEU A 64 8.13 0.91 -19.28
C LEU A 64 7.04 1.97 -19.10
N GLU A 65 6.39 2.36 -20.20
CA GLU A 65 5.19 3.19 -20.12
C GLU A 65 3.93 2.35 -19.95
N LEU A 66 2.96 2.88 -19.20
CA LEU A 66 1.65 2.26 -19.08
C LEU A 66 0.93 2.34 -20.43
N GLY A 67 0.75 1.19 -21.07
CA GLY A 67 -0.08 1.11 -22.26
C GLY A 67 -1.55 1.39 -21.93
N ASN A 68 -2.30 1.96 -22.87
CA ASN A 68 -3.74 2.24 -22.70
C ASN A 68 -4.52 1.03 -22.18
N TRP A 69 -4.15 -0.19 -22.58
CA TRP A 69 -4.79 -1.43 -22.14
C TRP A 69 -4.63 -1.70 -20.63
N GLN A 70 -3.53 -1.27 -20.00
CA GLN A 70 -3.31 -1.45 -18.56
C GLN A 70 -4.23 -0.53 -17.76
N ILE A 71 -4.41 0.71 -18.24
CA ILE A 71 -5.38 1.66 -17.66
C ILE A 71 -6.80 1.10 -17.79
N GLN A 72 -7.16 0.57 -18.96
CA GLN A 72 -8.48 -0.06 -19.17
C GLN A 72 -8.66 -1.30 -18.29
N ARG A 73 -7.63 -2.15 -18.15
CA ARG A 73 -7.69 -3.33 -17.29
C ARG A 73 -7.83 -2.96 -15.81
N ALA A 74 -7.14 -1.93 -15.34
CA ALA A 74 -7.26 -1.46 -13.96
C ALA A 74 -8.69 -0.98 -13.67
N ARG A 75 -9.28 -0.19 -14.58
CA ARG A 75 -10.68 0.26 -14.50
C ARG A 75 -11.66 -0.91 -14.50
N ALA A 76 -11.54 -1.83 -15.47
CA ALA A 76 -12.39 -3.01 -15.55
C ALA A 76 -12.28 -3.91 -14.30
N GLY A 77 -11.10 -3.98 -13.69
CA GLY A 77 -10.89 -4.66 -12.41
C GLY A 77 -11.65 -4.01 -11.26
N SER A 78 -11.61 -2.67 -11.16
CA SER A 78 -12.35 -1.89 -10.16
C SER A 78 -13.87 -2.07 -10.31
N GLU A 79 -14.39 -1.95 -11.54
CA GLU A 79 -15.81 -2.14 -11.86
C GLU A 79 -16.28 -3.56 -11.52
N ARG A 80 -15.49 -4.58 -11.89
CA ARG A 80 -15.81 -5.98 -11.57
C ARG A 80 -15.82 -6.23 -10.06
N ALA A 81 -14.87 -5.66 -9.32
CA ALA A 81 -14.84 -5.77 -7.86
C ALA A 81 -16.09 -5.12 -7.24
N ALA A 82 -16.54 -3.97 -7.75
CA ALA A 82 -17.76 -3.31 -7.29
C ALA A 82 -19.01 -4.16 -7.55
N LYS A 83 -19.12 -4.75 -8.76
CA LYS A 83 -20.22 -5.66 -9.09
C LYS A 83 -20.25 -6.90 -8.19
N LEU A 84 -19.10 -7.54 -7.98
CA LEU A 84 -18.97 -8.71 -7.10
C LEU A 84 -19.34 -8.40 -5.64
N ALA A 85 -18.97 -7.22 -5.15
CA ALA A 85 -19.32 -6.77 -3.80
C ALA A 85 -20.84 -6.61 -3.66
N GLN A 86 -21.50 -6.01 -4.66
CA GLN A 86 -22.96 -5.89 -4.72
C GLN A 86 -23.64 -7.27 -4.75
N GLU A 87 -23.19 -8.18 -5.63
CA GLU A 87 -23.73 -9.54 -5.76
C GLU A 87 -23.60 -10.36 -4.47
N ARG A 88 -22.49 -10.16 -3.73
CA ARG A 88 -22.20 -10.90 -2.50
C ARG A 88 -22.75 -10.23 -1.24
N GLY A 89 -23.32 -9.02 -1.35
CA GLY A 89 -23.74 -8.23 -0.20
C GLY A 89 -22.60 -7.85 0.76
N VAL A 90 -21.36 -7.81 0.26
CA VAL A 90 -20.17 -7.46 1.06
C VAL A 90 -19.82 -6.00 0.77
N PRO A 91 -19.55 -5.16 1.79
CA PRO A 91 -19.15 -3.78 1.55
C PRO A 91 -17.81 -3.73 0.80
N ILE A 92 -17.72 -2.82 -0.17
CA ILE A 92 -16.44 -2.51 -0.80
C ILE A 92 -15.57 -1.80 0.25
N PRO A 93 -14.28 -2.19 0.42
CA PRO A 93 -13.37 -1.46 1.29
C PRO A 93 -13.33 0.01 0.89
N SER A 94 -13.40 0.91 1.86
CA SER A 94 -13.36 2.35 1.61
C SER A 94 -12.14 2.70 0.75
N ASP A 95 -12.33 3.61 -0.19
CA ASP A 95 -11.23 4.21 -0.94
C ASP A 95 -10.99 5.63 -0.44
N PRO A 96 -10.30 5.79 0.70
CA PRO A 96 -10.01 7.11 1.27
C PRO A 96 -9.15 7.99 0.36
N TRP A 97 -8.49 7.39 -0.64
CA TRP A 97 -7.52 8.04 -1.52
C TRP A 97 -8.08 8.35 -2.92
N ARG A 98 -9.32 7.93 -3.22
CA ARG A 98 -9.97 8.10 -4.55
C ARG A 98 -9.12 7.63 -5.72
N VAL A 99 -8.46 6.48 -5.53
CA VAL A 99 -7.55 5.89 -6.54
C VAL A 99 -8.32 4.99 -7.51
N ARG A 100 -9.57 4.63 -7.19
CA ARG A 100 -10.47 3.83 -8.05
C ARG A 100 -11.30 4.66 -9.03
#